data_AF-A0A3C0L4P9-F1
#
_entry.id   AF-A0A3C0L4P9-F1
#
_cell.length_a   1.000
_cell.length_b   1.000
_cell.length_c   1.000
_cell.angle_alpha   90.00
_cell.angle_beta   90.00
_cell.angle_gamma   90.00
#
_symmetry.space_group_name_H-M   'P 1'
#
loop_
_entity.id
_entity.type
_entity.pdbx_description
1 polymer ?
#
loop_
_entity_poly.entity_id
_entity_poly.type
_entity_poly.pdbx_seq_one_letter_code
_entity_poly.pdbx_strand_id
1 'polypeptide(L)'
;MNSLRSDTRALKHQMSLLIQRIMPATSPATLALVHALIDALDAQHSHILLTPEQVQALDTPAHKALIGSPGDQSPLVQLDNRLYLRRLFNLEKRVAQQLFARNRQVNPASVTAPKHQDETISVDALSVSQQAAVATALNRQLTIISGGPGTGKTTVIRSIVSALKQLDPNLRIAITAPTGKATARLEDSFRQDLRADLGPEIKTIHRLLGYGAGNRPRFNQMRRLPTDVLIADEASMIDLSLADALFSALPDTARLILVGDPDQLPSVNLGRLLT
;
A
#
# COMPACT_ATOMS: atom_id res chain seq x y z
N MET A 1 2.57 -4.98 -26.91
CA MET A 1 1.11 -4.66 -26.98
C MET A 1 0.25 -5.80 -27.52
N ASN A 2 0.73 -6.66 -28.43
CA ASN A 2 -0.05 -7.83 -28.90
C ASN A 2 -0.12 -9.02 -27.91
N SER A 3 0.87 -9.22 -27.01
CA SER A 3 0.83 -10.35 -26.05
C SER A 3 -0.12 -10.12 -24.86
N LEU A 4 -0.21 -8.89 -24.34
CA LEU A 4 -1.15 -8.55 -23.26
C LEU A 4 -2.62 -8.75 -23.69
N ARG A 5 -2.96 -8.41 -24.95
CA ARG A 5 -4.31 -8.60 -25.50
C ARG A 5 -4.67 -10.07 -25.76
N SER A 6 -3.69 -10.93 -26.06
CA SER A 6 -3.94 -12.37 -26.19
C SER A 6 -4.22 -13.04 -24.84
N ASP A 7 -3.56 -12.55 -23.78
CA ASP A 7 -3.72 -13.08 -22.41
C ASP A 7 -5.09 -12.73 -21.81
N THR A 8 -5.58 -11.50 -22.00
CA THR A 8 -6.92 -11.09 -21.56
C THR A 8 -8.02 -11.93 -22.17
N ARG A 9 -7.93 -12.21 -23.48
CA ARG A 9 -8.95 -12.99 -24.20
C ARG A 9 -8.98 -14.45 -23.70
N ALA A 10 -7.81 -15.03 -23.45
CA ALA A 10 -7.69 -16.35 -22.86
C ALA A 10 -8.25 -16.40 -21.43
N LEU A 11 -7.94 -15.39 -20.60
CA LEU A 11 -8.46 -15.27 -19.24
C LEU A 11 -9.98 -15.14 -19.22
N LYS A 12 -10.56 -14.28 -20.06
CA LYS A 12 -12.02 -14.16 -20.22
C LYS A 12 -12.67 -15.49 -20.59
N HIS A 13 -12.07 -16.23 -21.51
CA HIS A 13 -12.57 -17.55 -21.90
C HIS A 13 -12.53 -18.55 -20.75
N GLN A 14 -11.40 -18.66 -20.04
CA GLN A 14 -11.26 -19.56 -18.89
C GLN A 14 -12.20 -19.18 -17.74
N MET A 15 -12.35 -17.89 -17.45
CA MET A 15 -13.30 -17.42 -16.43
C MET A 15 -14.74 -17.72 -16.82
N SER A 16 -15.13 -17.55 -18.09
CA SER A 16 -16.47 -17.95 -18.56
C SER A 16 -16.75 -19.43 -18.30
N LEU A 17 -15.80 -20.32 -18.64
CA LEU A 17 -15.95 -21.76 -18.42
C LEU A 17 -16.09 -22.11 -16.93
N LEU A 18 -15.29 -21.46 -16.08
CA LEU A 18 -15.35 -21.65 -14.63
C LEU A 18 -16.70 -21.17 -14.06
N ILE A 19 -17.21 -20.03 -14.54
CA ILE A 19 -18.49 -19.49 -14.10
C ILE A 19 -19.65 -20.36 -14.56
N GLN A 20 -19.64 -20.84 -15.80
CA GLN A 20 -20.63 -21.79 -16.29
C GLN A 20 -20.60 -23.11 -15.52
N ARG A 21 -19.43 -23.52 -14.99
CA ARG A 21 -19.34 -24.69 -14.11
C ARG A 21 -19.97 -24.45 -12.73
N ILE A 22 -19.86 -23.25 -12.19
CA ILE A 22 -20.45 -22.86 -10.89
C ILE A 22 -21.95 -22.60 -11.02
N MET A 23 -22.37 -21.97 -12.12
CA MET A 23 -23.75 -21.64 -12.43
C MET A 23 -24.05 -22.05 -13.89
N PRO A 24 -24.49 -23.30 -14.14
CA PRO A 24 -24.74 -23.79 -15.51
C PRO A 24 -25.74 -22.95 -16.32
N ALA A 25 -26.73 -22.37 -15.66
CA ALA A 25 -27.71 -21.45 -16.25
C ALA A 25 -27.25 -19.98 -16.23
N THR A 26 -25.95 -19.72 -16.45
CA THR A 26 -25.43 -18.33 -16.44
C THR A 26 -26.01 -17.55 -17.62
N SER A 27 -26.67 -16.42 -17.33
CA SER A 27 -27.21 -15.55 -18.37
C SER A 27 -26.09 -14.84 -19.16
N PRO A 28 -26.31 -14.48 -20.44
CA PRO A 28 -25.36 -13.67 -21.21
C PRO A 28 -25.03 -12.33 -20.53
N ALA A 29 -25.99 -11.73 -19.83
CA ALA A 29 -25.79 -10.48 -19.09
C ALA A 29 -24.79 -10.66 -17.92
N THR A 30 -24.89 -11.77 -17.18
CA THR A 30 -23.95 -12.09 -16.10
C THR A 30 -22.53 -12.31 -16.64
N LEU A 31 -22.39 -13.02 -17.77
CA LEU A 31 -21.08 -13.20 -18.42
C LEU A 31 -20.49 -11.86 -18.91
N ALA A 32 -21.33 -10.98 -19.44
CA ALA A 32 -20.89 -9.65 -19.88
C ALA A 32 -20.34 -8.82 -18.71
N LEU A 33 -20.96 -8.89 -17.52
CA LEU A 33 -20.45 -8.22 -16.32
C LEU A 33 -19.11 -8.78 -15.86
N VAL A 34 -18.91 -10.09 -15.96
CA VAL A 34 -17.61 -10.72 -15.64
C VAL A 34 -16.54 -10.25 -16.61
N HIS A 35 -16.85 -10.18 -17.91
CA HIS A 35 -15.90 -9.70 -18.91
C HIS A 35 -15.58 -8.23 -18.71
N ALA A 36 -16.57 -7.39 -18.39
CA ALA A 36 -16.38 -6.00 -18.04
C ALA A 36 -15.50 -5.87 -16.79
N LEU A 37 -15.68 -6.74 -15.79
CA LEU A 37 -14.80 -6.78 -14.63
C LEU A 37 -13.36 -7.10 -15.05
N ILE A 38 -13.13 -8.12 -15.87
CA ILE A 38 -11.78 -8.47 -16.34
C ILE A 38 -11.14 -7.30 -17.12
N ASP A 39 -11.89 -6.63 -17.99
CA ASP A 39 -11.41 -5.43 -18.69
C ASP A 39 -11.05 -4.31 -17.72
N ALA A 40 -11.86 -4.10 -16.68
CA ALA A 40 -11.58 -3.13 -15.64
C ALA A 40 -10.29 -3.47 -14.89
N LEU A 41 -10.02 -4.75 -14.63
CA LEU A 41 -8.77 -5.18 -14.00
C LEU A 41 -7.55 -4.87 -14.88
N ASP A 42 -7.64 -5.11 -16.19
CA ASP A 42 -6.56 -4.77 -17.12
C ASP A 42 -6.36 -3.26 -17.23
N ALA A 43 -7.43 -2.48 -17.02
CA ALA A 43 -7.39 -1.04 -16.86
C ALA A 43 -7.01 -0.58 -15.42
N GLN A 44 -6.53 -1.49 -14.57
CA GLN A 44 -6.07 -1.26 -13.19
C GLN A 44 -7.16 -0.88 -12.17
N HIS A 45 -8.44 -1.04 -12.50
CA HIS A 45 -9.55 -0.84 -11.56
C HIS A 45 -9.77 -2.10 -10.71
N SER A 46 -10.12 -1.95 -9.42
CA SER A 46 -10.40 -3.09 -8.53
C SER A 46 -11.81 -3.68 -8.69
N HIS A 47 -12.72 -2.91 -9.31
CA HIS A 47 -14.13 -3.22 -9.44
C HIS A 47 -14.75 -2.53 -10.66
N ILE A 48 -15.97 -2.95 -10.99
CA ILE A 48 -16.88 -2.22 -11.88
C ILE A 48 -18.05 -1.64 -11.09
N LEU A 49 -18.63 -0.56 -11.60
CA LEU A 49 -19.89 -0.01 -11.11
C LEU A 49 -21.06 -0.68 -11.84
N LEU A 50 -22.04 -1.09 -11.06
CA LEU A 50 -23.30 -1.66 -11.51
C LEU A 50 -24.37 -0.56 -11.53
N THR A 51 -25.24 -0.61 -12.53
CA THR A 51 -26.47 0.20 -12.50
C THR A 51 -27.45 -0.37 -11.47
N PRO A 52 -28.44 0.43 -11.01
CA PRO A 52 -29.48 -0.07 -10.11
C PRO A 52 -30.23 -1.30 -10.67
N GLU A 53 -30.50 -1.31 -11.98
CA GLU A 53 -31.12 -2.44 -12.68
C GLU A 53 -30.25 -3.69 -12.64
N GLN A 54 -28.93 -3.55 -12.83
CA GLN A 54 -27.98 -4.65 -12.75
C GLN A 54 -27.90 -5.19 -11.32
N VAL A 55 -27.85 -4.32 -10.31
CA VAL A 55 -27.90 -4.71 -8.90
C VAL A 55 -29.13 -5.57 -8.61
N GLN A 56 -30.30 -5.14 -9.07
CA GLN A 56 -31.55 -5.87 -8.89
C GLN A 56 -31.57 -7.21 -9.65
N ALA A 57 -31.06 -7.23 -10.89
CA ALA A 57 -31.02 -8.44 -11.72
C ALA A 57 -30.08 -9.52 -11.17
N LEU A 58 -29.07 -9.13 -10.39
CA LEU A 58 -28.13 -10.04 -9.74
C LEU A 58 -28.62 -10.55 -8.37
N ASP A 59 -29.66 -9.97 -7.78
CA ASP A 59 -30.24 -10.41 -6.51
C ASP A 59 -31.19 -11.60 -6.70
N THR A 60 -30.64 -12.74 -7.11
CA THR A 60 -31.39 -13.99 -7.25
C THR A 60 -30.67 -15.15 -6.56
N PRO A 61 -31.39 -16.20 -6.10
CA PRO A 61 -30.78 -17.36 -5.47
C PRO A 61 -29.73 -18.06 -6.35
N ALA A 62 -29.92 -18.05 -7.68
CA ALA A 62 -28.97 -18.64 -8.63
C ALA A 62 -27.62 -17.90 -8.62
N HIS A 63 -27.64 -16.57 -8.51
CA HIS A 63 -26.42 -15.76 -8.51
C HIS A 63 -25.65 -15.87 -7.18
N LYS A 64 -26.30 -16.20 -6.05
CA LYS A 64 -25.63 -16.26 -4.73
C LYS A 64 -24.45 -17.23 -4.65
N ALA A 65 -24.42 -18.27 -5.48
CA ALA A 65 -23.27 -19.17 -5.56
C ALA A 65 -22.03 -18.53 -6.22
N LEU A 66 -22.25 -17.54 -7.09
CA LEU A 66 -21.20 -16.85 -7.84
C LEU A 66 -20.87 -15.46 -7.26
N ILE A 67 -21.89 -14.71 -6.88
CA ILE A 67 -21.85 -13.32 -6.41
C ILE A 67 -22.49 -13.29 -5.03
N GLY A 68 -21.67 -13.04 -4.03
CA GLY A 68 -22.10 -12.97 -2.64
C GLY A 68 -21.85 -11.60 -2.03
N SER A 69 -22.26 -11.47 -0.79
CA SER A 69 -21.97 -10.32 0.07
C SER A 69 -20.53 -10.38 0.59
N PRO A 70 -19.99 -9.29 1.17
CA PRO A 70 -18.64 -9.26 1.75
C PRO A 70 -18.30 -10.38 2.74
N GLY A 71 -19.30 -10.94 3.44
CA GLY A 71 -19.15 -12.03 4.40
C GLY A 71 -19.19 -13.43 3.80
N ASP A 72 -19.59 -13.57 2.53
CA ASP A 72 -19.73 -14.86 1.86
C ASP A 72 -18.41 -15.35 1.25
N GLN A 73 -18.39 -16.63 0.86
CA GLN A 73 -17.24 -17.32 0.25
C GLN A 73 -17.36 -17.46 -1.28
N SER A 74 -18.15 -16.58 -1.89
CA SER A 74 -18.37 -16.54 -3.34
C SER A 74 -17.13 -16.05 -4.12
N PRO A 75 -16.94 -16.48 -5.38
CA PRO A 75 -15.83 -16.01 -6.23
C PRO A 75 -15.85 -14.51 -6.52
N LEU A 76 -17.04 -13.93 -6.67
CA LEU A 76 -17.27 -12.50 -6.85
C LEU A 76 -17.95 -11.94 -5.63
N VAL A 77 -17.72 -10.64 -5.36
CA VAL A 77 -18.49 -9.95 -4.33
C VAL A 77 -19.08 -8.66 -4.83
N GLN A 78 -20.34 -8.49 -4.46
CA GLN A 78 -21.07 -7.26 -4.60
C GLN A 78 -21.07 -6.53 -3.25
N LEU A 79 -20.60 -5.28 -3.28
CA LEU A 79 -20.76 -4.33 -2.17
C LEU A 79 -21.44 -3.09 -2.74
N ASP A 80 -22.65 -2.81 -2.26
CA ASP A 80 -23.52 -1.76 -2.82
C ASP A 80 -23.69 -1.94 -4.34
N ASN A 81 -23.27 -0.95 -5.13
CA ASN A 81 -23.29 -0.96 -6.58
C ASN A 81 -21.93 -1.34 -7.21
N ARG A 82 -21.04 -2.01 -6.47
CA ARG A 82 -19.70 -2.36 -6.95
C ARG A 82 -19.53 -3.87 -7.01
N LEU A 83 -18.96 -4.37 -8.10
CA LEU A 83 -18.65 -5.79 -8.29
C LEU A 83 -17.13 -6.01 -8.32
N TYR A 84 -16.65 -6.93 -7.48
CA TYR A 84 -15.23 -7.24 -7.28
C TYR A 84 -14.93 -8.71 -7.54
N LEU A 85 -13.69 -9.01 -7.90
CA LEU A 85 -13.12 -10.33 -7.62
C LEU A 85 -12.91 -10.48 -6.11
N ARG A 86 -13.33 -11.60 -5.52
CA ARG A 86 -13.22 -11.87 -4.08
C ARG A 86 -11.81 -11.66 -3.55
N ARG A 87 -10.81 -12.12 -4.30
CA ARG A 87 -9.39 -11.96 -3.94
C ARG A 87 -8.99 -10.49 -3.75
N LEU A 88 -9.40 -9.63 -4.68
CA LEU A 88 -9.06 -8.20 -4.66
C LEU A 88 -9.83 -7.46 -3.57
N PHE A 89 -11.13 -7.75 -3.41
CA PHE A 89 -11.89 -7.20 -2.30
C PHE A 89 -11.26 -7.54 -0.95
N ASN A 90 -10.83 -8.80 -0.76
CA ASN A 90 -10.21 -9.21 0.48
C ASN A 90 -8.87 -8.53 0.73
N LEU A 91 -8.08 -8.28 -0.34
CA LEU A 91 -6.86 -7.48 -0.26
C LEU A 91 -7.16 -6.03 0.15
N GLU A 92 -8.11 -5.39 -0.53
CA GLU A 92 -8.53 -4.01 -0.27
C GLU A 92 -9.01 -3.84 1.17
N LYS A 93 -9.88 -4.76 1.62
CA LYS A 93 -10.37 -4.80 3.00
C LYS A 93 -9.24 -4.94 4.02
N ARG A 94 -8.27 -5.83 3.80
CA ARG A 94 -7.15 -6.02 4.73
C ARG A 94 -6.26 -4.79 4.81
N VAL A 95 -5.90 -4.21 3.66
CA VAL A 95 -5.10 -2.98 3.61
C VAL A 95 -5.82 -1.83 4.32
N ALA A 96 -7.11 -1.63 4.04
CA ALA A 96 -7.92 -0.62 4.71
C ALA A 96 -7.96 -0.83 6.24
N GLN A 97 -8.16 -2.07 6.71
CA GLN A 97 -8.16 -2.40 8.13
C GLN A 97 -6.80 -2.12 8.79
N GLN A 98 -5.69 -2.47 8.12
CA GLN A 98 -4.34 -2.26 8.64
C GLN A 98 -3.95 -0.78 8.71
N LEU A 99 -4.42 0.05 7.78
CA LEU A 99 -4.27 1.50 7.81
C LEU A 99 -5.13 2.11 8.92
N PHE A 100 -6.40 1.73 9.00
CA PHE A 100 -7.33 2.24 10.02
C PHE A 100 -6.86 1.91 11.44
N ALA A 101 -6.37 0.69 11.68
CA ALA A 101 -5.81 0.29 12.97
C ALA A 101 -4.60 1.13 13.41
N ARG A 102 -3.90 1.76 12.46
CA ARG A 102 -2.76 2.66 12.72
C ARG A 102 -3.14 4.14 12.76
N ASN A 103 -4.40 4.50 12.55
CA ASN A 103 -4.86 5.87 12.65
C ASN A 103 -5.03 6.31 14.11
N ARG A 104 -3.94 6.27 14.88
CA ARG A 104 -3.89 6.67 16.28
C ARG A 104 -2.74 7.65 16.55
N GLN A 105 -2.91 8.44 17.60
CA GLN A 105 -1.81 9.24 18.14
C GLN A 105 -0.78 8.32 18.80
N VAL A 106 0.48 8.71 18.71
CA VAL A 106 1.57 8.09 19.45
C VAL A 106 1.99 9.10 20.49
N ASN A 107 1.71 8.82 21.77
CA ASN A 107 2.18 9.65 22.85
C ASN A 107 3.71 9.54 22.92
N PRO A 108 4.46 10.66 22.84
CA PRO A 108 5.91 10.65 23.03
C PRO A 108 6.33 10.23 24.46
N ALA A 109 5.38 10.16 25.41
CA ALA A 109 5.64 9.95 26.83
C ALA A 109 6.30 8.61 27.20
N SER A 110 6.32 7.62 26.30
CA SER A 110 7.04 6.35 26.49
C SER A 110 8.46 6.35 25.94
N VAL A 111 8.93 7.47 25.39
CA VAL A 111 10.33 7.70 25.06
C VAL A 111 10.92 8.56 26.16
N THR A 112 11.64 7.95 27.10
CA THR A 112 12.44 8.65 28.10
C THR A 112 13.28 9.71 27.40
N ALA A 113 12.97 10.98 27.66
CA ALA A 113 13.61 12.13 27.04
C ALA A 113 15.15 12.03 27.15
N PRO A 114 15.90 11.98 26.04
CA PRO A 114 17.33 12.16 26.11
C PRO A 114 17.62 13.64 26.37
N LYS A 115 18.35 13.88 27.46
CA LYS A 115 18.92 15.18 27.84
C LYS A 115 20.14 15.48 26.96
N HIS A 116 19.96 15.82 25.70
CA HIS A 116 21.02 16.45 24.92
C HIS A 116 20.42 17.55 24.06
N GLN A 117 20.39 18.76 24.64
CA GLN A 117 20.34 20.00 23.90
C GLN A 117 21.72 20.22 23.30
N ASP A 118 21.98 19.66 22.12
CA ASP A 118 23.12 20.11 21.31
C ASP A 118 22.74 20.06 19.82
N GLU A 119 22.74 21.26 19.24
CA GLU A 119 22.72 21.58 17.82
C GLU A 119 21.59 20.93 17.01
N THR A 120 20.40 21.51 17.25
CA THR A 120 19.27 21.58 16.31
C THR A 120 19.74 21.49 14.86
N ILE A 121 19.25 20.47 14.17
CA ILE A 121 18.92 20.64 12.74
C ILE A 121 18.20 21.97 12.68
N SER A 122 18.67 22.91 11.87
CA SER A 122 17.98 24.16 11.68
C SER A 122 16.61 23.85 11.05
N VAL A 123 15.60 23.62 11.90
CA VAL A 123 14.18 23.47 11.54
C VAL A 123 13.73 24.72 10.75
N ASP A 124 14.49 25.81 10.89
CA ASP A 124 14.36 27.09 10.21
C ASP A 124 14.63 27.03 8.69
N ALA A 125 15.17 25.94 8.15
CA ALA A 125 15.31 25.73 6.71
C ALA A 125 14.13 24.98 6.05
N LEU A 126 13.21 24.44 6.85
CA LEU A 126 12.01 23.76 6.33
C LEU A 126 10.88 24.76 6.10
N SER A 127 10.11 24.57 5.03
CA SER A 127 8.86 25.31 4.87
C SER A 127 7.86 24.94 5.96
N VAL A 128 6.86 25.79 6.21
CA VAL A 128 5.77 25.52 7.17
C VAL A 128 5.08 24.17 6.91
N SER A 129 4.85 23.82 5.63
CA SER A 129 4.24 22.54 5.27
C SER A 129 5.16 21.34 5.57
N GLN A 130 6.47 21.48 5.36
CA GLN A 130 7.44 20.45 5.70
C GLN A 130 7.57 20.27 7.22
N GLN A 131 7.57 21.38 7.98
CA GLN A 131 7.55 21.34 9.45
C GLN A 131 6.28 20.62 9.97
N ALA A 132 5.11 20.94 9.40
CA ALA A 132 3.86 20.26 9.75
C ALA A 132 3.89 18.76 9.42
N ALA A 133 4.51 18.38 8.29
CA ALA A 133 4.69 16.98 7.92
C ALA A 133 5.58 16.22 8.91
N VAL A 134 6.71 16.82 9.31
CA VAL A 134 7.60 16.27 10.36
C VAL A 134 6.85 16.13 11.68
N ALA A 135 6.18 17.18 12.14
CA ALA A 135 5.44 17.15 13.41
C ALA A 135 4.34 16.08 13.41
N THR A 136 3.62 15.92 12.28
CA THR A 136 2.59 14.88 12.14
C THR A 136 3.21 13.48 12.21
N ALA A 137 4.31 13.24 11.49
CA ALA A 137 5.05 11.98 11.53
C ALA A 137 5.58 11.62 12.93
N LEU A 138 5.93 12.61 13.75
CA LEU A 138 6.38 12.41 15.13
C LEU A 138 5.23 12.12 16.11
N ASN A 139 3.98 12.42 15.77
CA ASN A 139 2.85 12.33 16.70
C ASN A 139 1.77 11.32 16.28
N ARG A 140 1.82 10.80 15.05
CA ARG A 140 0.88 9.80 14.54
C ARG A 140 1.57 8.47 14.25
N GLN A 141 0.81 7.38 14.33
CA GLN A 141 1.32 6.06 13.94
C GLN A 141 1.20 5.85 12.43
N LEU A 142 0.19 6.42 11.78
CA LEU A 142 0.05 6.49 10.33
C LEU A 142 0.16 7.95 9.88
N THR A 143 1.07 8.22 8.95
CA THR A 143 1.20 9.53 8.29
C THR A 143 1.34 9.33 6.79
N ILE A 144 0.63 10.14 6.00
CA ILE A 144 0.77 10.20 4.55
C ILE A 144 1.28 11.59 4.20
N ILE A 145 2.39 11.65 3.47
CA ILE A 145 3.03 12.89 3.03
C ILE A 145 3.01 12.91 1.51
N SER A 146 2.15 13.74 0.96
CA SER A 146 2.04 13.98 -0.48
C SER A 146 2.84 15.21 -0.90
N GLY A 147 3.55 15.14 -2.02
CA GLY A 147 4.16 16.31 -2.64
C GLY A 147 4.68 16.03 -4.04
N GLY A 148 4.64 17.04 -4.91
CA GLY A 148 5.15 16.98 -6.28
C GLY A 148 6.67 16.73 -6.39
N PRO A 149 7.23 16.59 -7.60
CA PRO A 149 8.67 16.54 -7.81
C PRO A 149 9.34 17.83 -7.33
N GLY A 150 10.52 17.73 -6.71
CA GLY A 150 11.27 18.90 -6.23
C GLY A 150 10.75 19.59 -4.95
N THR A 151 9.67 19.09 -4.34
CA THR A 151 9.09 19.68 -3.11
C THR A 151 9.86 19.37 -1.81
N GLY A 152 11.05 18.77 -1.91
CA GLY A 152 11.88 18.43 -0.76
C GLY A 152 11.42 17.23 0.06
N LYS A 153 10.67 16.27 -0.52
CA LYS A 153 10.24 15.02 0.16
C LYS A 153 11.40 14.30 0.85
N THR A 154 12.55 14.18 0.19
CA THR A 154 13.76 13.57 0.77
C THR A 154 14.27 14.36 1.98
N THR A 155 14.22 15.69 1.93
CA THR A 155 14.56 16.56 3.07
C THR A 155 13.62 16.31 4.23
N VAL A 156 12.31 16.19 3.98
CA VAL A 156 11.30 15.84 5.01
C VAL A 156 11.59 14.48 5.63
N ILE A 157 11.89 13.46 4.81
CA ILE A 157 12.25 12.12 5.29
C ILE A 157 13.49 12.20 6.21
N ARG A 158 14.54 12.92 5.81
CA ARG A 158 15.76 13.10 6.64
C ARG A 158 15.44 13.79 7.96
N SER A 159 14.66 14.86 7.94
CA SER A 159 14.24 15.58 9.14
C SER A 159 13.42 14.69 10.08
N ILE A 160 12.53 13.86 9.54
CA ILE A 160 11.78 12.86 10.33
C ILE A 160 12.72 11.85 10.99
N VAL A 161 13.64 11.25 10.22
CA VAL A 161 14.57 10.25 10.74
C VAL A 161 15.42 10.84 11.87
N SER A 162 15.96 12.04 11.65
CA SER A 162 16.81 12.68 12.63
C SER A 162 16.03 13.07 13.89
N ALA A 163 14.83 13.66 13.77
CA ALA A 163 13.99 13.98 14.91
C ALA A 163 13.56 12.72 15.71
N LEU A 164 13.26 11.62 15.03
CA LEU A 164 12.94 10.34 15.69
C LEU A 164 14.16 9.79 16.44
N LYS A 165 15.34 9.82 15.84
CA LYS A 165 16.58 9.36 16.48
C LYS A 165 17.03 10.25 17.63
N GLN A 166 16.73 11.55 17.56
CA GLN A 166 16.92 12.47 18.70
C GLN A 166 15.99 12.13 19.85
N LEU A 167 14.76 11.68 19.58
CA LEU A 167 13.85 11.22 20.63
C LEU A 167 14.34 9.89 21.22
N ASP A 168 14.66 8.91 20.37
CA ASP A 168 15.17 7.61 20.79
C ASP A 168 16.26 7.11 19.82
N PRO A 169 17.53 7.14 20.23
CA PRO A 169 18.65 6.65 19.40
C PRO A 169 18.51 5.18 19.00
N ASN A 170 17.82 4.36 19.81
CA ASN A 170 17.69 2.92 19.60
C ASN A 170 16.58 2.55 18.61
N LEU A 171 15.76 3.50 18.14
CA LEU A 171 14.69 3.23 17.19
C LEU A 171 15.23 2.55 15.92
N ARG A 172 14.64 1.41 15.57
CA ARG A 172 14.96 0.72 14.31
C ARG A 172 14.09 1.32 13.22
N ILE A 173 14.73 2.13 12.38
CA ILE A 173 14.08 2.83 11.28
C ILE A 173 14.45 2.13 9.97
N ALA A 174 13.45 1.71 9.22
CA ALA A 174 13.62 1.22 7.85
C ALA A 174 12.99 2.20 6.86
N ILE A 175 13.70 2.49 5.78
CA ILE A 175 13.18 3.23 4.63
C ILE A 175 13.11 2.27 3.45
N THR A 176 11.98 2.28 2.77
CA THR A 176 11.74 1.43 1.62
C THR A 176 11.22 2.21 0.42
N ALA A 177 11.50 1.71 -0.77
CA ALA A 177 10.88 2.17 -2.01
C ALA A 177 10.63 0.99 -2.96
N PRO A 178 9.76 1.12 -3.97
CA PRO A 178 9.44 0.02 -4.89
C PRO A 178 10.62 -0.35 -5.80
N THR A 179 11.50 0.60 -6.14
CA THR A 179 12.59 0.41 -7.10
C THR A 179 13.97 0.62 -6.48
N GLY A 180 14.98 -0.09 -7.01
CA GLY A 180 16.37 0.07 -6.58
C GLY A 180 16.96 1.46 -6.87
N LYS A 181 16.44 2.15 -7.89
CA LYS A 181 16.86 3.52 -8.22
C LYS A 181 16.40 4.52 -7.17
N ALA A 182 15.17 4.38 -6.67
CA ALA A 182 14.65 5.22 -5.58
C ALA A 182 15.44 4.98 -4.28
N THR A 183 15.73 3.73 -3.95
CA THR A 183 16.54 3.41 -2.75
C THR A 183 17.96 3.93 -2.85
N ALA A 184 18.62 3.80 -4.01
CA ALA A 184 19.97 4.34 -4.21
C ALA A 184 20.02 5.87 -4.03
N ARG A 185 19.01 6.59 -4.54
CA ARG A 185 18.91 8.05 -4.33
C ARG A 185 18.75 8.42 -2.85
N LEU A 186 17.95 7.65 -2.11
CA LEU A 186 17.81 7.83 -0.66
C LEU A 186 19.14 7.56 0.03
N GLU A 187 19.79 6.43 -0.25
CA GLU A 187 21.13 6.11 0.30
C GLU A 187 22.14 7.23 0.05
N ASP A 188 22.24 7.74 -1.18
CA ASP A 188 23.16 8.83 -1.52
C ASP A 188 22.83 10.12 -0.77
N SER A 189 21.54 10.44 -0.59
CA SER A 189 21.12 11.59 0.20
C SER A 189 21.50 11.47 1.68
N PHE A 190 21.41 10.27 2.25
CA PHE A 190 21.82 10.02 3.64
C PHE A 190 23.34 9.96 3.81
N ARG A 191 24.11 9.47 2.82
CA ARG A 191 25.59 9.46 2.85
C ARG A 191 26.20 10.86 2.85
N GLN A 192 25.54 11.81 2.20
CA GLN A 192 25.99 13.21 2.16
C GLN A 192 25.79 13.93 3.51
N ASP A 193 25.00 13.35 4.42
CA ASP A 193 24.91 13.80 5.82
C ASP A 193 26.02 13.12 6.64
N LEU A 194 27.01 13.88 7.07
CA LEU A 194 28.20 13.40 7.82
C LEU A 194 27.90 12.84 9.23
N ARG A 195 26.64 12.68 9.63
CA ARG A 195 26.25 12.11 10.93
C ARG A 195 26.16 10.58 10.82
N ALA A 196 27.32 9.93 10.85
CA ALA A 196 27.52 8.50 10.57
C ALA A 196 26.73 7.50 11.45
N ASP A 197 26.17 7.93 12.59
CA ASP A 197 25.48 7.05 13.56
C ASP A 197 23.94 7.06 13.47
N LEU A 198 23.37 7.82 12.53
CA LEU A 198 21.92 7.98 12.39
C LEU A 198 21.30 7.15 11.25
N GLY A 199 22.10 6.32 10.58
CA GLY A 199 21.73 5.67 9.32
C GLY A 199 20.54 4.69 9.45
N PRO A 200 19.40 4.94 8.76
CA PRO A 200 18.31 3.97 8.69
C PRO A 200 18.67 2.80 7.75
N GLU A 201 17.99 1.67 7.90
CA GLU A 201 18.08 0.58 6.92
C GLU A 201 17.32 0.96 5.65
N ILE A 202 18.01 1.13 4.52
CA ILE A 202 17.38 1.51 3.25
C ILE A 202 17.39 0.30 2.30
N LYS A 203 16.21 -0.18 1.90
CA LYS A 203 16.06 -1.35 1.01
C LYS A 203 14.88 -1.19 0.07
N THR A 204 14.83 -1.97 -1.01
CA THR A 204 13.58 -2.04 -1.79
C THR A 204 12.53 -2.81 -1.01
N ILE A 205 11.24 -2.62 -1.30
CA ILE A 205 10.17 -3.35 -0.59
C ILE A 205 10.40 -4.87 -0.69
N HIS A 206 10.77 -5.35 -1.88
CA HIS A 206 11.07 -6.76 -2.11
C HIS A 206 12.25 -7.28 -1.27
N ARG A 207 13.33 -6.50 -1.15
CA ARG A 207 14.50 -6.86 -0.34
C ARG A 207 14.19 -6.78 1.16
N LEU A 208 13.43 -5.77 1.58
CA LEU A 208 13.00 -5.60 2.97
C LEU A 208 12.13 -6.78 3.42
N LEU A 209 11.17 -7.19 2.59
CA LEU A 209 10.33 -8.37 2.84
C LEU A 209 11.05 -9.70 2.67
N GLY A 210 12.28 -9.69 2.15
CA GLY A 210 13.10 -10.87 1.95
C GLY A 210 12.54 -11.82 0.89
N TYR A 211 12.02 -11.29 -0.22
CA TYR A 211 11.64 -12.10 -1.37
C TYR A 211 12.88 -12.83 -1.93
N GLY A 212 12.79 -14.15 -1.99
CA GLY A 212 13.76 -15.02 -2.67
C GLY A 212 13.20 -15.60 -3.97
N ALA A 213 13.86 -16.63 -4.51
CA ALA A 213 13.47 -17.29 -5.76
C ALA A 213 12.03 -17.87 -5.77
N GLY A 214 11.47 -18.20 -4.60
CA GLY A 214 10.13 -18.77 -4.49
C GLY A 214 8.97 -17.76 -4.50
N ASN A 215 9.23 -16.47 -4.74
CA ASN A 215 8.25 -15.37 -4.71
C ASN A 215 7.38 -15.31 -3.43
N ARG A 216 7.91 -15.82 -2.31
CA ARG A 216 7.28 -15.75 -0.99
C ARG A 216 8.11 -14.84 -0.10
N PRO A 217 7.49 -13.86 0.59
CA PRO A 217 8.22 -12.99 1.49
C PRO A 217 8.61 -13.76 2.75
N ARG A 218 9.86 -13.55 3.19
CA ARG A 218 10.38 -14.07 4.46
C ARG A 218 9.67 -13.40 5.65
N PHE A 219 9.39 -12.11 5.55
CA PHE A 219 8.65 -11.36 6.56
C PHE A 219 7.18 -11.24 6.19
N ASN A 220 6.29 -11.54 7.13
CA ASN A 220 4.84 -11.61 6.95
C ASN A 220 4.15 -11.51 8.32
N GLN A 221 2.84 -11.78 8.37
CA GLN A 221 2.06 -11.69 9.61
C GLN A 221 2.60 -12.57 10.76
N MET A 222 3.18 -13.74 10.43
CA MET A 222 3.74 -14.69 11.39
C MET A 222 5.19 -14.36 11.77
N ARG A 223 5.91 -13.64 10.91
CA ARG A 223 7.28 -13.19 11.14
C ARG A 223 7.41 -11.72 10.78
N ARG A 224 7.12 -10.85 11.74
CA ARG A 224 7.12 -9.40 11.52
C ARG A 224 8.54 -8.84 11.32
N LEU A 225 8.62 -7.69 10.66
CA LEU A 225 9.84 -6.92 10.49
C LEU A 225 10.38 -6.45 11.85
N PRO A 226 11.69 -6.49 12.09
CA PRO A 226 12.32 -5.97 13.30
C PRO A 226 12.48 -4.44 13.23
N THR A 227 11.37 -3.73 13.03
CA THR A 227 11.34 -2.29 12.71
C THR A 227 10.30 -1.59 13.56
N ASP A 228 10.66 -0.43 14.11
CA ASP A 228 9.78 0.42 14.92
C ASP A 228 9.16 1.54 14.09
N VAL A 229 9.84 1.98 13.02
CA VAL A 229 9.36 2.98 12.07
C VAL A 229 9.67 2.54 10.63
N LEU A 230 8.64 2.42 9.81
CA LEU A 230 8.74 2.17 8.38
C LEU A 230 8.36 3.43 7.60
N ILE A 231 9.29 3.93 6.78
CA ILE A 231 9.05 5.01 5.81
C ILE A 231 9.02 4.38 4.42
N ALA A 232 7.91 4.47 3.70
CA ALA A 232 7.79 4.00 2.32
C ALA A 232 7.74 5.19 1.37
N ASP A 233 8.84 5.45 0.66
CA ASP A 233 8.93 6.45 -0.41
C ASP A 233 8.41 5.90 -1.74
N GLU A 234 8.05 6.79 -2.66
CA GLU A 234 7.38 6.47 -3.93
C GLU A 234 6.12 5.61 -3.72
N ALA A 235 5.33 5.92 -2.69
CA ALA A 235 4.17 5.12 -2.32
C ALA A 235 3.05 5.10 -3.38
N SER A 236 3.05 6.04 -4.34
CA SER A 236 2.17 6.02 -5.51
C SER A 236 2.42 4.83 -6.44
N MET A 237 3.64 4.28 -6.43
CA MET A 237 4.02 3.10 -7.22
C MET A 237 3.72 1.77 -6.52
N ILE A 238 3.23 1.78 -5.27
CA ILE A 238 2.92 0.56 -4.51
C ILE A 238 1.53 0.05 -4.91
N ASP A 239 1.46 -1.17 -5.44
CA ASP A 239 0.19 -1.84 -5.73
C ASP A 239 -0.43 -2.46 -4.47
N LEU A 240 -1.70 -2.85 -4.59
CA LEU A 240 -2.47 -3.37 -3.47
C LEU A 240 -1.91 -4.68 -2.88
N SER A 241 -1.31 -5.54 -3.71
CA SER A 241 -0.74 -6.81 -3.25
C SER A 241 0.55 -6.59 -2.47
N LEU A 242 1.38 -5.66 -2.93
CA LEU A 242 2.62 -5.27 -2.27
C LEU A 242 2.34 -4.50 -0.99
N ALA A 243 1.31 -3.65 -0.97
CA ALA A 243 0.82 -2.98 0.24
C ALA A 243 0.36 -4.00 1.30
N ASP A 244 -0.49 -4.97 0.92
CA ASP A 244 -0.94 -6.04 1.83
C ASP A 244 0.24 -6.83 2.40
N ALA A 245 1.21 -7.21 1.56
CA ALA A 245 2.40 -7.93 2.00
C ALA A 245 3.25 -7.08 2.98
N LEU A 246 3.48 -5.80 2.66
CA LEU A 246 4.27 -4.89 3.47
C LEU A 246 3.62 -4.62 4.83
N PHE A 247 2.34 -4.28 4.84
CA PHE A 247 1.61 -3.92 6.06
C PHE A 247 1.34 -5.14 6.94
N SER A 248 1.17 -6.32 6.35
CA SER A 248 1.09 -7.58 7.09
C SER A 248 2.42 -7.95 7.75
N ALA A 249 3.56 -7.61 7.14
CA ALA A 249 4.87 -7.83 7.72
C ALA A 249 5.25 -6.79 8.79
N LEU A 250 4.65 -5.61 8.78
CA LEU A 250 4.97 -4.54 9.73
C LEU A 250 4.34 -4.82 11.10
N PRO A 251 5.08 -4.69 12.23
CA PRO A 251 4.47 -4.80 13.57
C PRO A 251 3.30 -3.84 13.77
N ASP A 252 2.34 -4.24 14.60
CA ASP A 252 1.12 -3.45 14.85
C ASP A 252 1.41 -2.21 15.71
N THR A 253 2.56 -2.16 16.39
CA THR A 253 3.07 -1.01 17.15
C THR A 253 3.93 -0.06 16.32
N ALA A 254 4.43 -0.51 15.16
CA ALA A 254 5.35 0.29 14.36
C ALA A 254 4.65 1.47 13.69
N ARG A 255 5.38 2.59 13.53
CA ARG A 255 4.96 3.74 12.72
C ARG A 255 5.04 3.40 11.24
N LEU A 256 4.07 3.85 10.48
CA LEU A 256 4.01 3.78 9.03
C LEU A 256 3.91 5.20 8.46
N ILE A 257 4.92 5.59 7.68
CA ILE A 257 4.97 6.88 7.00
C ILE A 257 5.01 6.60 5.50
N LEU A 258 3.94 6.94 4.79
CA LEU A 258 3.87 6.83 3.33
C LEU A 258 4.23 8.17 2.73
N VAL A 259 5.20 8.18 1.82
CA VAL A 259 5.65 9.38 1.13
C VAL A 259 5.51 9.15 -0.36
N GLY A 260 4.90 10.10 -1.07
CA GLY A 260 4.69 9.94 -2.50
C GLY A 260 4.06 11.15 -3.14
N ASP A 261 3.68 10.97 -4.39
CA ASP A 261 3.12 12.01 -5.23
C ASP A 261 1.85 11.43 -5.89
N PRO A 262 0.65 11.93 -5.55
CA PRO A 262 -0.59 11.41 -6.11
C PRO A 262 -0.69 11.64 -7.62
N ASP A 263 0.02 12.64 -8.17
CA ASP A 263 0.00 12.99 -9.59
C ASP A 263 1.07 12.26 -10.41
N GLN A 264 1.96 11.48 -9.76
CA GLN A 264 2.91 10.63 -10.46
C GLN A 264 2.25 9.38 -11.03
N LEU A 265 3.00 8.71 -11.92
CA LEU A 265 2.59 7.43 -12.50
C LEU A 265 2.19 6.46 -11.38
N PRO A 266 0.95 5.93 -11.41
CA PRO A 266 0.51 4.96 -10.43
C PRO A 266 1.26 3.63 -10.62
N SER A 267 1.09 2.71 -9.66
CA SER A 267 1.62 1.36 -9.84
C SER A 267 1.19 0.74 -11.17
N VAL A 268 2.07 -0.09 -11.74
CA VAL A 268 1.78 -0.84 -12.98
C VAL A 268 0.78 -1.97 -12.72
N ASN A 269 0.68 -2.44 -11.47
CA ASN A 269 -0.25 -3.49 -11.05
C ASN A 269 -1.53 -2.91 -10.43
N LEU A 270 -2.49 -3.80 -10.17
CA LEU A 270 -3.83 -3.48 -9.66
C LEU A 270 -3.83 -2.72 -8.33
N GLY A 271 -4.67 -1.69 -8.27
CA GLY A 271 -4.95 -0.91 -7.07
C GLY A 271 -3.93 0.19 -6.83
N ARG A 272 -4.45 1.38 -6.53
CA ARG A 272 -3.67 2.58 -6.24
C ARG A 272 -3.75 2.84 -4.75
N LEU A 273 -2.59 2.99 -4.10
CA LEU A 273 -2.54 3.17 -2.65
C LEU A 273 -2.80 4.63 -2.23
N LEU A 274 -2.34 5.60 -3.02
CA LEU A 274 -2.43 7.03 -2.72
C LEU A 274 -3.54 7.79 -3.45
N THR A 275 -4.20 7.17 -4.43
CA THR A 275 -5.25 7.77 -5.27
C THR A 275 -6.42 6.82 -5.44
#